data_AF-A0A1F2YHD7-F1
#
_entry.id   AF-A0A1F2YHD7-F1
#
_cell.length_a   1.000
_cell.length_b   1.000
_cell.length_c   1.000
_cell.angle_alpha   90.00
_cell.angle_beta   90.00
_cell.angle_gamma   90.00
#
_symmetry.space_group_name_H-M   'P 1'
#
loop_
_entity.id
_entity.type
_entity.pdbx_description
1 polymer ?
#
loop_
_entity_poly.entity_id
_entity_poly.type
_entity_poly.pdbx_seq_one_letter_code
_entity_poly.pdbx_strand_id
1 'polypeptide(L)'
;AAIDFSSPNIAKPFSVGHLRSTMIGQSLLRILQADGYETIGINHLGDWGTQFGKNIVAYLRWGEEEVVRKDPVRELFHLYVKFHQEAVDHPELEAEARAWFKKLEDGDEEATRLWKWFI
;
A
#
# COMPACT_ATOMS: atom_id res chain seq x y z
N ALA A 1 11.75 22.86 -8.77
CA ALA A 1 11.26 22.62 -7.39
C ALA A 1 10.53 21.29 -7.34
N ALA A 2 10.83 20.43 -6.37
CA ALA A 2 10.14 19.15 -6.18
C ALA A 2 9.26 19.22 -4.93
N ILE A 3 8.02 18.73 -5.02
CA ILE A 3 7.09 18.65 -3.89
C ILE A 3 6.56 17.23 -3.80
N ASP A 4 6.74 16.60 -2.65
CA ASP A 4 6.09 15.33 -2.29
C ASP A 4 4.77 15.60 -1.56
N PHE A 5 3.70 14.99 -2.05
CA PHE A 5 2.35 15.18 -1.53
C PHE A 5 1.44 14.00 -1.87
N SER A 6 0.27 13.94 -1.23
CA SER A 6 -0.66 12.80 -1.27
C SER A 6 -0.13 11.58 -0.53
N SER A 7 0.89 10.90 -1.08
CA SER A 7 1.69 9.83 -0.46
C SER A 7 0.86 8.78 0.34
N PRO A 8 -0.24 8.22 -0.22
CA PRO A 8 -1.07 7.26 0.51
C PRO A 8 -0.41 5.89 0.64
N ASN A 9 -0.87 5.12 1.61
CA ASN A 9 -0.54 3.69 1.70
C ASN A 9 -1.52 2.89 0.83
N ILE A 10 -1.00 2.14 -0.15
CA ILE A 10 -1.80 1.45 -1.17
C ILE A 10 -2.72 0.38 -0.56
N ALA A 11 -2.32 -0.21 0.57
CA ALA A 11 -3.10 -1.22 1.27
C ALA A 11 -4.20 -0.65 2.18
N LYS A 12 -4.43 0.67 2.17
CA LYS A 12 -5.45 1.33 2.99
C LYS A 12 -6.35 2.23 2.15
N PRO A 13 -7.67 2.27 2.42
CA PRO A 13 -8.58 3.19 1.76
C PRO A 13 -8.12 4.65 1.91
N PHE A 14 -8.28 5.42 0.84
CA PHE A 14 -8.00 6.85 0.85
C PHE A 14 -8.94 7.57 1.83
N SER A 15 -8.40 8.51 2.61
CA SER A 15 -9.12 9.19 3.69
C SER A 15 -8.92 10.70 3.64
N VAL A 16 -9.71 11.45 4.43
CA VAL A 16 -9.62 12.93 4.50
C VAL A 16 -8.21 13.41 4.88
N GLY A 17 -7.47 12.62 5.68
CA GLY A 17 -6.08 12.92 6.02
C GLY A 17 -5.18 12.99 4.78
N HIS A 18 -5.36 12.06 3.84
CA HIS A 18 -4.64 12.04 2.57
C HIS A 18 -5.07 13.21 1.68
N LEU A 19 -6.38 13.49 1.60
CA LEU A 19 -6.94 14.59 0.81
C LEU A 19 -6.30 15.94 1.15
N ARG A 20 -6.04 16.20 2.44
CA ARG A 20 -5.38 17.44 2.90
C ARG A 20 -4.02 17.62 2.23
N SER A 21 -3.17 16.60 2.30
CA SER A 21 -1.84 16.63 1.67
C SER A 21 -1.96 16.80 0.17
N THR A 22 -2.87 16.05 -0.47
CA THR A 22 -3.13 16.12 -1.91
C THR A 22 -3.47 17.55 -2.36
N MET A 23 -4.42 18.21 -1.71
CA MET A 23 -4.87 19.55 -2.09
C MET A 23 -3.81 20.63 -1.85
N ILE A 24 -3.15 20.61 -0.69
CA ILE A 24 -2.13 21.61 -0.33
C ILE A 24 -0.92 21.47 -1.27
N GLY A 25 -0.41 20.25 -1.47
CA GLY A 25 0.73 20.01 -2.34
C GLY A 25 0.45 20.41 -3.78
N GLN A 26 -0.73 20.06 -4.30
CA GLN A 26 -1.14 20.47 -5.64
C GLN A 26 -1.26 22.00 -5.79
N SER A 27 -1.73 22.70 -4.75
CA SER A 27 -1.81 24.16 -4.74
C SER A 27 -0.41 24.79 -4.77
N LEU A 28 0.50 24.31 -3.92
CA LEU A 28 1.89 24.80 -3.87
C LEU A 28 2.61 24.57 -5.20
N LEU A 29 2.41 23.41 -5.82
CA LEU A 29 3.00 23.08 -7.11
C LEU A 29 2.52 24.05 -8.20
N ARG A 30 1.22 24.38 -8.24
CA ARG A 30 0.67 25.36 -9.19
C ARG A 30 1.20 26.78 -8.96
N ILE A 31 1.38 27.19 -7.70
CA ILE A 31 1.95 28.49 -7.35
C ILE A 31 3.39 28.60 -7.88
N LEU A 32 4.22 27.58 -7.64
CA LEU A 32 5.60 27.56 -8.11
C LEU A 32 5.70 27.53 -9.65
N GLN A 33 4.80 26.80 -10.32
CA GLN A 33 4.70 26.83 -11.78
C GLN A 33 4.38 28.23 -12.30
N ALA A 34 3.42 28.92 -11.66
CA ALA A 34 3.04 30.28 -12.05
C ALA A 34 4.18 31.30 -11.83
N ASP A 35 5.05 31.05 -10.85
CA ASP A 35 6.27 31.85 -10.58
C ASP A 35 7.46 31.49 -11.50
N GLY A 36 7.24 30.63 -12.50
CA GLY A 36 8.23 30.29 -13.53
C GLY A 36 9.19 29.17 -13.15
N TYR A 37 8.98 28.47 -12.03
CA TYR A 37 9.78 27.29 -11.68
C TYR A 37 9.35 26.09 -12.52
N GLU A 38 10.32 25.32 -12.97
CA GLU A 38 10.09 23.93 -13.36
C GLU A 38 9.74 23.13 -12.09
N THR A 39 8.57 22.48 -12.06
CA THR A 39 8.08 21.75 -10.88
C THR A 39 7.90 20.27 -11.13
N ILE A 40 8.25 19.45 -10.14
CA ILE A 40 8.02 18.00 -10.13
C ILE A 40 7.12 17.66 -8.95
N GLY A 41 5.99 17.00 -9.24
CA GLY A 41 5.12 16.42 -8.23
C GLY A 41 5.52 14.99 -7.94
N ILE A 42 5.77 14.67 -6.69
CA ILE A 42 6.14 13.33 -6.24
C ILE A 42 4.97 12.77 -5.43
N ASN A 43 4.57 11.54 -5.74
CA ASN A 43 3.62 10.77 -4.95
C ASN A 43 4.39 9.62 -4.32
N HIS A 44 4.93 9.84 -3.12
CA HIS A 44 5.74 8.84 -2.43
C HIS A 44 4.85 7.76 -1.81
N LEU A 45 4.43 6.80 -2.63
CA LEU A 45 3.49 5.75 -2.23
C LEU A 45 4.05 4.92 -1.07
N GLY A 46 3.19 4.63 -0.09
CA GLY A 46 3.49 3.68 0.98
C GLY A 46 3.32 2.24 0.50
N ASP A 47 4.09 1.84 -0.50
CA ASP A 47 3.98 0.57 -1.23
C ASP A 47 5.06 -0.47 -0.86
N TRP A 48 5.88 -0.17 0.15
CA TRP A 48 6.90 -1.07 0.67
C TRP A 48 6.83 -1.19 2.19
N GLY A 49 6.90 -2.41 2.72
CA GLY A 49 6.92 -2.67 4.17
C GLY A 49 6.18 -3.93 4.60
N THR A 50 6.30 -4.26 5.89
CA THR A 50 5.76 -5.50 6.50
C THR A 50 4.26 -5.70 6.29
N GLN A 51 3.48 -4.64 6.04
CA GLN A 51 2.07 -4.71 5.67
C GLN A 51 1.83 -5.55 4.41
N PHE A 52 2.77 -5.60 3.47
CA PHE A 52 2.66 -6.43 2.27
C PHE A 52 2.85 -7.90 2.58
N GLY A 53 3.78 -8.25 3.48
CA GLY A 53 3.90 -9.62 3.97
C GLY A 53 2.60 -10.11 4.63
N LYS A 54 1.94 -9.25 5.40
CA LYS A 54 0.63 -9.55 6.00
C LYS A 54 -0.46 -9.74 4.94
N ASN A 55 -0.53 -8.88 3.93
CA ASN A 55 -1.47 -9.02 2.81
C ASN A 55 -1.23 -10.29 1.99
N ILE A 56 0.04 -10.64 1.73
CA ILE A 56 0.39 -11.88 1.03
C ILE A 56 -0.13 -13.09 1.82
N VAL A 57 0.18 -13.18 3.13
CA VAL A 57 -0.31 -14.27 3.97
C VAL A 57 -1.84 -14.31 4.01
N ALA A 58 -2.48 -13.14 4.17
CA ALA A 58 -3.92 -13.04 4.22
C ALA A 58 -4.59 -13.52 2.91
N TYR A 59 -4.04 -13.11 1.77
CA TYR A 59 -4.49 -13.52 0.45
C TYR A 59 -4.31 -15.03 0.24
N LEU A 60 -3.14 -15.57 0.57
CA LEU A 60 -2.87 -17.00 0.39
C LEU A 60 -3.76 -17.90 1.28
N ARG A 61 -4.20 -17.40 2.43
CA ARG A 61 -5.03 -18.16 3.37
C ARG A 61 -6.53 -17.98 3.15
N TRP A 62 -6.97 -16.77 2.80
CA TRP A 62 -8.39 -16.41 2.79
C TRP A 62 -8.84 -15.65 1.54
N GLY A 63 -7.92 -15.32 0.64
CA GLY A 63 -8.21 -14.55 -0.57
C GLY A 63 -8.78 -15.42 -1.69
N GLU A 64 -9.71 -14.83 -2.44
CA GLU A 64 -10.22 -15.38 -3.69
C GLU A 64 -9.93 -14.40 -4.82
N GLU A 65 -9.21 -14.85 -5.86
CA GLU A 65 -8.74 -13.97 -6.94
C GLU A 65 -9.88 -13.18 -7.60
N GLU A 66 -11.01 -13.83 -7.87
CA GLU A 66 -12.18 -13.22 -8.49
C GLU A 66 -12.85 -12.14 -7.63
N VAL A 67 -12.76 -12.28 -6.30
CA VAL A 67 -13.31 -11.28 -5.36
C VAL A 67 -12.38 -10.08 -5.30
N VAL A 68 -11.07 -10.32 -5.18
CA VAL A 68 -10.05 -9.27 -5.19
C VAL A 68 -10.09 -8.49 -6.49
N ARG A 69 -10.21 -9.14 -7.65
CA ARG A 69 -10.29 -8.45 -8.95
C ARG A 69 -11.49 -7.51 -9.09
N LYS A 70 -12.61 -7.79 -8.41
CA LYS A 70 -13.82 -6.95 -8.47
C LYS A 70 -13.69 -5.67 -7.66
N ASP A 71 -13.03 -5.72 -6.51
CA ASP A 71 -12.80 -4.55 -5.64
C ASP A 71 -11.46 -4.68 -4.89
N PRO A 72 -10.32 -4.43 -5.58
CA PRO A 72 -8.99 -4.77 -5.06
C PRO A 72 -8.67 -4.05 -3.75
N VAL A 73 -8.86 -2.73 -3.70
CA VAL A 73 -8.51 -1.92 -2.52
C VAL A 73 -9.32 -2.34 -1.31
N ARG A 74 -10.63 -2.56 -1.49
CA ARG A 74 -11.50 -2.92 -0.38
C ARG A 74 -11.27 -4.34 0.10
N GLU A 75 -11.12 -5.30 -0.82
CA GLU A 75 -10.93 -6.70 -0.45
C GLU A 75 -9.56 -6.93 0.18
N LEU A 76 -8.49 -6.32 -0.36
CA LEU A 76 -7.17 -6.40 0.27
C LEU A 76 -7.18 -5.75 1.66
N PHE A 77 -7.88 -4.63 1.84
CA PHE A 77 -8.07 -4.05 3.17
C PHE A 77 -8.86 -4.96 4.11
N HIS A 78 -9.91 -5.64 3.61
CA HIS A 78 -10.68 -6.60 4.39
C HIS A 78 -9.81 -7.80 4.83
N LEU A 79 -9.03 -8.37 3.92
CA LEU A 79 -8.06 -9.44 4.20
C LEU A 79 -7.01 -8.99 5.21
N TYR A 80 -6.50 -7.75 5.09
CA TYR A 80 -5.58 -7.17 6.04
C TYR A 80 -6.19 -7.04 7.44
N VAL A 81 -7.45 -6.59 7.56
CA VAL A 81 -8.15 -6.52 8.85
C VAL A 81 -8.35 -7.92 9.42
N LYS A 82 -8.78 -8.88 8.60
CA LYS A 82 -8.94 -10.29 9.00
C LYS A 82 -7.64 -10.87 9.54
N PHE A 83 -6.51 -10.62 8.86
CA PHE A 83 -5.19 -11.04 9.35
C PHE A 83 -4.92 -10.54 10.77
N HIS A 84 -5.21 -9.28 11.06
CA HIS A 84 -4.94 -8.72 12.40
C HIS A 84 -5.86 -9.31 13.47
N GLN A 85 -7.10 -9.67 13.11
CA GLN A 85 -8.01 -10.35 14.02
C GLN A 85 -7.51 -11.76 14.34
N GLU A 86 -7.15 -12.53 13.31
CA GLU A 86 -6.64 -13.91 13.47
C GLU A 86 -5.29 -13.94 14.19
N ALA A 87 -4.41 -12.96 13.95
CA ALA A 87 -3.09 -12.87 14.58
C ALA A 87 -3.13 -12.63 16.10
N VAL A 88 -4.28 -12.22 16.67
CA VAL A 88 -4.47 -12.13 18.13
C VAL A 88 -4.41 -13.53 18.76
N ASP A 89 -5.09 -14.50 18.15
CA ASP A 89 -5.15 -15.88 18.64
C ASP A 89 -4.03 -16.75 18.03
N HIS A 90 -3.51 -16.35 16.87
CA HIS A 90 -2.47 -17.04 16.09
C HIS A 90 -1.23 -16.17 15.89
N PRO A 91 -0.41 -15.92 16.93
CA PRO A 91 0.76 -15.03 16.84
C PRO A 91 1.83 -15.53 15.86
N GLU A 92 1.81 -16.81 15.47
CA GLU A 92 2.65 -17.37 14.41
C GLU A 92 2.45 -16.71 13.05
N LEU A 93 1.26 -16.15 12.79
CA LEU A 93 0.96 -15.43 11.54
C LEU A 93 1.87 -14.22 11.35
N GLU A 94 2.28 -13.56 12.42
CA GLU A 94 3.20 -12.43 12.36
C GLU A 94 4.61 -12.88 11.93
N ALA A 95 5.05 -14.08 12.34
CA ALA A 95 6.33 -14.63 11.87
C ALA A 95 6.26 -15.03 10.40
N GLU A 96 5.13 -15.61 9.96
CA GLU A 96 4.90 -15.95 8.56
C GLU A 96 4.87 -14.69 7.66
N ALA A 97 4.16 -13.64 8.10
CA ALA A 97 4.11 -12.38 7.36
C ALA A 97 5.48 -11.72 7.23
N ARG A 98 6.31 -11.75 8.30
CA ARG A 98 7.70 -11.29 8.23
C ARG A 98 8.53 -12.12 7.24
N ALA A 99 8.33 -13.44 7.21
CA ALA A 99 9.04 -14.30 6.27
C ALA A 99 8.65 -14.01 4.81
N TRP A 100 7.36 -13.78 4.53
CA TRP A 100 6.90 -13.38 3.20
C TRP A 100 7.40 -12.00 2.78
N PHE A 101 7.44 -11.05 3.70
CA PHE A 101 8.04 -9.74 3.40
C PHE A 101 9.53 -9.86 3.11
N LYS A 102 10.27 -10.68 3.88
CA LYS A 102 11.68 -10.95 3.58
C LYS A 102 11.86 -11.58 2.21
N LYS A 103 11.02 -12.53 1.80
CA LYS A 103 11.05 -13.08 0.44
C LYS A 103 10.88 -12.00 -0.64
N LEU A 104 9.97 -11.05 -0.41
CA LEU A 104 9.79 -9.90 -1.29
C LEU A 104 11.05 -9.02 -1.36
N GLU A 105 11.70 -8.76 -0.22
CA GLU A 105 12.98 -8.03 -0.17
C GLU A 105 14.12 -8.76 -0.87
N ASP A 106 14.15 -10.09 -0.77
CA ASP A 106 15.14 -10.96 -1.40
C ASP A 106 14.86 -11.16 -2.91
N GLY A 107 13.76 -10.60 -3.45
CA GLY A 107 13.39 -10.66 -4.87
C GLY A 107 12.75 -11.97 -5.32
N ASP A 108 12.14 -12.71 -4.39
CA ASP A 108 11.38 -13.94 -4.70
C ASP A 108 10.30 -13.67 -5.76
N GLU A 109 10.23 -14.53 -6.78
CA GLU A 109 9.37 -14.33 -7.94
C GLU A 109 7.89 -14.30 -7.56
N GLU A 110 7.46 -15.17 -6.66
CA GLU A 110 6.05 -15.29 -6.26
C GLU A 110 5.65 -14.12 -5.35
N ALA A 111 6.48 -13.79 -4.37
CA ALA A 111 6.24 -12.64 -3.50
C ALA A 111 6.17 -11.34 -4.32
N THR A 112 7.07 -11.17 -5.30
CA THR A 112 7.08 -10.02 -6.21
C THR A 112 5.86 -9.99 -7.12
N ARG A 113 5.43 -11.15 -7.64
CA ARG A 113 4.23 -11.26 -8.47
C ARG A 113 2.98 -10.83 -7.70
N LEU A 114 2.82 -11.31 -6.46
CA LEU A 114 1.70 -10.94 -5.60
C LEU A 114 1.74 -9.46 -5.23
N TRP A 115 2.91 -8.94 -4.84
CA TRP A 115 3.08 -7.50 -4.55
C TRP A 115 2.66 -6.63 -5.73
N LYS A 116 3.15 -6.92 -6.94
CA LYS A 116 2.76 -6.18 -8.16
C LYS A 116 1.29 -6.29 -8.51
N TRP A 117 0.64 -7.40 -8.15
CA TRP A 117 -0.78 -7.60 -8.41
C TRP A 117 -1.68 -6.85 -7.43
N PHE A 118 -1.19 -6.61 -6.21
CA PHE A 118 -1.90 -5.82 -5.19
C PHE A 118 -1.84 -4.30 -5.42
N ILE A 119 -0.93 -3.83 -6.27
CA ILE A 119 -0.68 -2.40 -6.54
C ILE A 119 -1.40 -1.93 -7.80
#